data_AF-A0A818GF08-F1
#
_entry.id   AF-A0A818GF08-F1
#
_cell.length_a   1.000
_cell.length_b   1.000
_cell.length_c   1.000
_cell.angle_alpha   90.00
_cell.angle_beta   90.00
_cell.angle_gamma   90.00
#
_symmetry.space_group_name_H-M   'P 1'
#
loop_
_entity.id
_entity.type
_entity.pdbx_description
1 polymer ?
#
loop_
_entity_poly.entity_id
_entity_poly.type
_entity_poly.pdbx_seq_one_letter_code
_entity_poly.pdbx_strand_id
1 'polypeptide(L)'
;MSSYSDANYHRSMIFQNQIRMNYIQTLNPKPQNFLLNLNRRRIICLILILLIIYLKLLIEAWKMLNEISSKDEYLHQQWLFEQEKIVNQKKNLQEFLNNLKSSSNESTKPCKKCFDSISKFYSKAIVNIYEKNQNIKEEYNRIVLPLQYLSSLLCLINNFLIQIIFKKCWKFSFLSNILLILCLCIYAELFLPNEPNISYTLFIAWSIVIFTIYLLTKVFSTLLIIEHYQLMNLQNNNQ
;
A
#
# COMPACT_ATOMS: atom_id res chain seq x y z
N MET A 1 -76.79 -18.84 29.33
CA MET A 1 -76.12 -17.77 30.13
C MET A 1 -74.68 -18.15 30.52
N SER A 2 -73.86 -18.74 29.62
CA SER A 2 -72.46 -19.11 29.96
C SER A 2 -71.41 -18.56 28.97
N SER A 3 -71.80 -18.05 27.80
CA SER A 3 -70.85 -17.54 26.80
C SER A 3 -70.34 -16.12 27.02
N TYR A 4 -70.98 -15.34 27.90
CA TYR A 4 -70.60 -13.94 28.19
C TYR A 4 -69.50 -13.82 29.27
N SER A 5 -69.34 -14.86 30.09
CA SER A 5 -68.34 -14.93 31.16
C SER A 5 -66.93 -15.16 30.59
N ASP A 6 -66.80 -16.09 29.64
CA ASP A 6 -65.51 -16.47 29.07
C ASP A 6 -64.89 -15.38 28.18
N ALA A 7 -65.72 -14.63 27.45
CA ALA A 7 -65.24 -13.53 26.62
C ALA A 7 -64.61 -12.38 27.44
N ASN A 8 -65.15 -12.09 28.62
CA ASN A 8 -64.61 -11.07 29.52
C ASN A 8 -63.35 -11.55 30.25
N TYR A 9 -63.27 -12.83 30.58
CA TYR A 9 -62.06 -13.42 31.17
C TYR A 9 -60.89 -13.42 30.18
N HIS A 10 -61.15 -13.76 28.91
CA HIS A 10 -60.14 -13.75 27.85
C HIS A 10 -59.62 -12.33 27.55
N ARG A 11 -60.51 -11.32 27.56
CA ARG A 11 -60.12 -9.90 27.41
C ARG A 11 -59.24 -9.42 28.56
N SER A 12 -59.56 -9.81 29.79
CA SER A 12 -58.78 -9.46 30.99
C SER A 12 -57.37 -10.05 30.93
N MET A 13 -57.23 -11.32 30.54
CA MET A 13 -55.91 -11.95 30.38
C MET A 13 -55.06 -11.34 29.25
N ILE A 14 -55.66 -10.99 28.11
CA ILE A 14 -54.94 -10.32 27.02
C ILE A 14 -54.44 -8.95 27.47
N PHE A 15 -55.27 -8.19 28.19
CA PHE A 15 -54.91 -6.87 28.69
C PHE A 15 -53.81 -6.94 29.77
N GLN A 16 -53.89 -7.90 30.69
CA GLN A 16 -52.83 -8.10 31.70
C GLN A 16 -51.51 -8.56 31.07
N ASN A 17 -51.54 -9.41 30.04
CA ASN A 17 -50.34 -9.82 29.31
C ASN A 17 -49.74 -8.67 28.48
N GLN A 18 -50.56 -7.80 27.89
CA GLN A 18 -50.09 -6.59 27.21
C GLN A 18 -49.44 -5.60 28.18
N ILE A 19 -50.04 -5.39 29.37
CA ILE A 19 -49.45 -4.56 30.41
C ILE A 19 -48.11 -5.15 30.88
N ARG A 20 -48.05 -6.48 31.08
CA ARG A 20 -46.83 -7.17 31.52
C ARG A 20 -45.72 -7.12 30.47
N MET A 21 -46.05 -7.25 29.19
CA MET A 21 -45.10 -7.10 28.07
C MET A 21 -44.60 -5.65 27.95
N ASN A 22 -45.48 -4.65 28.11
CA ASN A 22 -45.09 -3.23 28.14
C ASN A 22 -44.25 -2.89 29.39
N TYR A 23 -44.51 -3.52 30.53
CA TYR A 23 -43.69 -3.38 31.75
C TYR A 23 -42.29 -4.00 31.56
N ILE A 24 -42.19 -5.16 30.91
CA ILE A 24 -40.91 -5.81 30.61
C ILE A 24 -40.09 -5.00 29.59
N GLN A 25 -40.75 -4.35 28.63
CA GLN A 25 -40.09 -3.43 27.68
C GLN A 25 -39.65 -2.10 28.33
N THR A 26 -40.36 -1.61 29.35
CA THR A 26 -40.02 -0.36 30.06
C THR A 26 -39.01 -0.54 31.20
N LEU A 27 -38.88 -1.75 31.77
CA LEU A 27 -37.92 -2.04 32.86
C LEU A 27 -36.49 -2.38 32.39
N ASN A 28 -36.22 -2.49 31.09
CA ASN A 28 -34.86 -2.79 30.60
C ASN A 28 -34.36 -2.01 29.36
N PRO A 29 -34.50 -0.67 29.25
CA PRO A 29 -33.97 0.07 28.10
C PRO A 29 -32.48 0.46 28.22
N LYS A 30 -31.76 0.04 29.27
CA LYS A 30 -30.47 0.67 29.64
C LYS A 30 -29.16 -0.10 29.31
N PRO A 31 -29.06 -1.44 29.34
CA PRO A 31 -27.75 -2.08 29.11
C PRO A 31 -27.34 -2.09 27.63
N GLN A 32 -28.28 -2.21 26.70
CA GLN A 32 -27.96 -2.26 25.26
C GLN A 32 -27.47 -0.91 24.73
N ASN A 33 -28.10 0.20 25.10
CA ASN A 33 -27.68 1.54 24.69
C ASN A 33 -26.32 1.95 25.29
N PHE A 34 -26.04 1.53 26.54
CA PHE A 34 -24.76 1.80 27.20
C PHE A 34 -23.61 0.97 26.58
N LEU A 35 -23.83 -0.33 26.33
CA LEU A 35 -22.86 -1.20 25.65
C LEU A 35 -22.62 -0.77 24.20
N LEU A 36 -23.67 -0.34 23.47
CA LEU A 36 -23.51 0.25 22.14
C LEU A 36 -22.68 1.53 22.18
N ASN A 37 -22.92 2.43 23.15
CA ASN A 37 -22.16 3.68 23.28
C ASN A 37 -20.70 3.45 23.67
N LEU A 38 -20.40 2.51 24.56
CA LEU A 38 -19.03 2.16 24.95
C LEU A 38 -18.24 1.56 23.78
N ASN A 39 -18.84 0.62 23.04
CA ASN A 39 -18.21 0.04 21.85
C ASN A 39 -18.01 1.10 20.75
N ARG A 40 -18.95 2.04 20.59
CA ARG A 40 -18.86 3.11 19.60
C ARG A 40 -17.80 4.17 19.96
N ARG A 41 -17.69 4.56 21.23
CA ARG A 41 -16.60 5.46 21.70
C ARG A 41 -15.23 4.83 21.53
N ARG A 42 -15.09 3.53 21.85
CA ARG A 42 -13.85 2.77 21.61
C ARG A 42 -13.47 2.76 20.13
N ILE A 43 -14.44 2.56 19.23
CA ILE A 43 -14.23 2.60 17.78
C ILE A 43 -13.75 4.00 17.34
N ILE A 44 -14.37 5.08 17.84
CA ILE A 44 -13.96 6.46 17.51
C ILE A 44 -12.53 6.73 18.00
N CYS A 45 -12.18 6.35 19.24
CA CYS A 45 -10.83 6.49 19.75
C CYS A 45 -9.80 5.70 18.92
N LEU A 46 -10.13 4.47 18.51
CA LEU A 46 -9.26 3.67 17.63
C LEU A 46 -9.06 4.34 16.27
N ILE A 47 -10.12 4.91 15.68
CA ILE A 47 -10.03 5.66 14.42
C ILE A 47 -9.12 6.89 14.57
N LEU A 48 -9.21 7.62 15.69
CA LEU A 48 -8.34 8.78 15.94
C LEU A 48 -6.86 8.40 16.10
N ILE A 49 -6.57 7.32 16.83
CA ILE A 49 -5.19 6.80 16.96
C ILE A 49 -4.66 6.37 15.60
N LEU A 50 -5.47 5.64 14.82
CA LEU A 50 -5.12 5.25 13.46
C LEU A 50 -4.82 6.47 12.59
N LEU A 51 -5.64 7.53 12.65
CA LEU A 51 -5.41 8.78 11.90
C LEU A 51 -4.08 9.45 12.25
N ILE A 52 -3.67 9.46 13.52
CA ILE A 52 -2.37 10.05 13.94
C ILE A 52 -1.20 9.27 13.35
N ILE A 53 -1.24 7.93 13.46
CA ILE A 53 -0.21 7.06 12.86
C ILE A 53 -0.18 7.29 11.34
N TYR A 54 -1.35 7.47 10.74
CA TYR A 54 -1.51 7.66 9.32
C TYR A 54 -0.94 8.97 8.79
N LEU A 55 -1.18 10.07 9.52
CA LEU A 55 -0.58 11.38 9.25
C LEU A 55 0.95 11.33 9.32
N LYS A 56 1.54 10.60 10.28
CA LYS A 56 2.99 10.44 10.36
C LYS A 56 3.56 9.73 9.12
N LEU A 57 2.92 8.65 8.67
CA LEU A 57 3.35 7.93 7.46
C LEU A 57 3.25 8.81 6.21
N LEU A 58 2.21 9.66 6.12
CA LEU A 58 2.05 10.60 5.01
C LEU A 58 3.18 11.64 4.97
N ILE A 59 3.58 12.17 6.13
CA ILE A 59 4.69 13.13 6.24
C ILE A 59 6.02 12.49 5.80
N GLU A 60 6.29 11.26 6.24
CA GLU A 60 7.49 10.54 5.83
C GLU A 60 7.49 10.22 4.33
N ALA A 61 6.34 9.82 3.77
CA ALA A 61 6.21 9.61 2.33
C ALA A 61 6.47 10.88 1.53
N TRP A 62 5.98 12.02 2.01
CA TRP A 62 6.24 13.33 1.39
C TRP A 62 7.72 13.70 1.39
N LYS A 63 8.41 13.51 2.52
CA LYS A 63 9.86 13.76 2.61
C LYS A 63 10.63 12.89 1.62
N MET A 64 10.33 11.59 1.55
CA MET A 64 10.96 10.66 0.63
C MET A 64 10.68 11.02 -0.84
N LEU A 65 9.45 11.42 -1.17
CA LEU A 65 9.10 11.91 -2.51
C LEU A 65 9.93 13.12 -2.92
N ASN A 66 10.06 14.11 -2.03
CA ASN A 66 10.87 15.30 -2.29
C ASN A 66 12.35 14.96 -2.43
N GLU A 67 12.88 14.08 -1.59
CA GLU A 67 14.28 13.66 -1.67
C GLU A 67 14.58 12.94 -3.00
N ILE A 68 13.75 11.97 -3.37
CA ILE A 68 13.91 11.21 -4.61
C ILE A 68 13.75 12.14 -5.82
N SER A 69 12.72 12.99 -5.82
CA SER A 69 12.50 13.95 -6.90
C SER A 69 13.66 14.92 -7.07
N SER A 70 14.30 15.35 -5.97
CA SER A 70 15.45 16.26 -6.02
C SER A 70 16.73 15.60 -6.53
N LYS A 71 16.81 14.26 -6.45
CA LYS A 71 17.97 13.46 -6.86
C LYS A 71 17.73 12.69 -8.16
N ASP A 72 16.54 12.74 -8.74
CA ASP A 72 16.13 11.93 -9.90
C ASP A 72 17.08 12.14 -11.08
N GLU A 73 17.31 13.40 -11.45
CA GLU A 73 18.18 13.74 -12.59
C GLU A 73 19.64 13.32 -12.34
N TYR A 74 20.14 13.47 -11.11
CA TYR A 74 21.46 13.00 -10.71
C TYR A 74 21.57 11.47 -10.81
N LEU A 75 20.60 10.74 -10.25
CA LEU A 75 20.56 9.28 -10.28
C LEU A 75 20.45 8.75 -11.72
N HIS A 76 19.68 9.43 -12.56
CA HIS A 76 19.53 9.09 -13.97
C HIS A 76 20.84 9.31 -14.75
N GLN A 77 21.49 10.47 -14.59
CA GLN A 77 22.76 10.74 -15.25
C GLN A 77 23.87 9.78 -14.80
N GLN A 78 23.93 9.48 -13.51
CA GLN A 78 24.90 8.56 -12.95
C GLN A 78 24.66 7.13 -13.49
N TRP A 79 23.40 6.70 -13.59
CA TRP A 79 23.03 5.42 -14.24
C TRP A 79 23.48 5.34 -15.70
N LEU A 80 23.21 6.38 -16.50
CA LEU A 80 23.63 6.44 -17.90
C LEU A 80 25.16 6.33 -18.03
N PHE A 81 25.89 7.01 -17.17
CA PHE A 81 27.35 6.96 -17.16
C PHE A 81 27.89 5.57 -16.81
N GLU A 82 27.27 4.85 -15.86
CA GLU A 82 27.65 3.46 -15.59
C GLU A 82 27.31 2.53 -16.76
N GLN A 83 26.16 2.70 -17.42
CA GLN A 83 25.83 1.92 -18.61
C GLN A 83 26.83 2.17 -19.74
N GLU A 84 27.21 3.43 -19.97
CA GLU A 84 28.22 3.77 -20.97
C GLU A 84 29.59 3.15 -20.62
N LYS A 85 30.00 3.21 -19.35
CA LYS A 85 31.22 2.54 -18.87
C LYS A 85 31.16 1.03 -19.10
N ILE A 86 30.04 0.37 -18.79
CA ILE A 86 29.86 -1.06 -19.00
C ILE A 86 29.94 -1.38 -20.50
N VAL A 87 29.28 -0.60 -21.36
CA VAL A 87 29.32 -0.77 -22.81
C VAL A 87 30.74 -0.60 -23.35
N ASN A 88 31.47 0.43 -22.90
CA ASN A 88 32.85 0.68 -23.31
C ASN A 88 33.79 -0.41 -22.82
N GLN A 89 33.65 -0.86 -21.57
CA GLN A 89 34.44 -1.98 -21.04
C GLN A 89 34.16 -3.28 -21.78
N LYS A 90 32.89 -3.54 -22.15
CA LYS A 90 32.51 -4.69 -22.99
C LYS A 90 33.14 -4.61 -24.39
N LYS A 91 33.13 -3.43 -25.02
CA LYS A 91 33.80 -3.20 -26.32
C LYS A 91 35.30 -3.43 -26.22
N ASN A 92 35.97 -2.84 -25.22
CA ASN A 92 37.41 -3.00 -25.00
C ASN A 92 37.79 -4.46 -24.74
N LEU A 93 36.97 -5.18 -23.97
CA LEU A 93 37.16 -6.61 -23.73
C LEU A 93 37.02 -7.42 -25.03
N GLN A 94 36.02 -7.10 -25.83
CA GLN A 94 35.78 -7.76 -27.10
C GLN A 94 36.90 -7.49 -28.11
N GLU A 95 37.43 -6.27 -28.13
CA GLU A 95 38.59 -5.89 -28.92
C GLU A 95 39.87 -6.60 -28.45
N PHE A 96 40.11 -6.66 -27.14
CA PHE A 96 41.21 -7.44 -26.57
C PHE A 96 41.12 -8.93 -26.93
N LEU A 97 39.94 -9.53 -26.82
CA LEU A 97 39.70 -10.91 -27.25
C LEU A 97 39.94 -11.10 -28.76
N ASN A 98 39.54 -10.14 -29.59
CA ASN A 98 39.78 -10.18 -31.04
C ASN A 98 41.28 -10.07 -31.38
N ASN A 99 42.02 -9.18 -30.70
CA ASN A 99 43.47 -8.98 -30.88
C ASN A 99 44.28 -10.19 -30.40
N LEU A 100 43.82 -10.85 -29.34
CA LEU A 100 44.41 -12.11 -28.90
C LEU A 100 44.11 -13.25 -29.87
N LYS A 101 42.92 -13.25 -30.50
CA LYS A 101 42.54 -14.25 -31.49
C LYS A 101 43.36 -14.12 -32.78
N SER A 102 43.64 -12.89 -33.23
CA SER A 102 44.50 -12.63 -34.39
C SER A 102 45.95 -13.06 -34.15
N SER A 103 46.49 -12.87 -32.95
CA SER A 103 47.82 -13.34 -32.55
C SER A 103 47.91 -14.87 -32.35
N SER A 104 46.78 -15.56 -32.14
CA SER A 104 46.75 -17.03 -32.06
C SER A 104 46.81 -17.77 -33.42
N ASN A 105 46.75 -17.03 -34.54
CA ASN A 105 46.81 -17.62 -35.89
C ASN A 105 48.24 -17.92 -36.38
N GLU A 106 49.28 -17.60 -35.59
CA GLU A 106 50.66 -18.00 -35.85
C GLU A 106 50.93 -19.46 -35.42
N SER A 107 50.49 -20.38 -36.28
CA SER A 107 51.05 -21.69 -36.65
C SER A 107 51.61 -22.70 -35.62
N THR A 108 51.46 -22.57 -34.29
CA THR A 108 51.92 -23.63 -33.35
C THR A 108 50.82 -24.14 -32.39
N LYS A 109 50.31 -25.35 -32.66
CA LYS A 109 49.34 -26.12 -31.84
C LYS A 109 50.07 -26.67 -30.61
N PRO A 110 49.85 -26.13 -29.39
CA PRO A 110 48.75 -26.52 -28.48
C PRO A 110 47.99 -25.34 -27.85
N CYS A 111 48.41 -24.10 -28.13
CA CYS A 111 47.90 -22.89 -27.47
C CYS A 111 46.41 -22.62 -27.73
N LYS A 112 45.84 -23.06 -28.86
CA LYS A 112 44.46 -22.73 -29.25
C LYS A 112 43.39 -23.30 -28.31
N LYS A 113 43.55 -24.54 -27.81
CA LYS A 113 42.59 -25.15 -26.85
C LYS A 113 42.67 -24.54 -25.46
N CYS A 114 43.88 -24.22 -25.00
CA CYS A 114 44.08 -23.48 -23.75
C CYS A 114 43.49 -22.07 -23.86
N PHE A 115 43.68 -21.42 -25.01
CA PHE A 115 43.15 -20.10 -25.31
C PHE A 115 41.62 -20.06 -25.36
N ASP A 116 40.98 -21.02 -26.05
CA ASP A 116 39.52 -21.13 -26.08
C ASP A 116 38.94 -21.38 -24.67
N SER A 117 39.63 -22.15 -23.82
CA SER A 117 39.20 -22.39 -22.43
C SER A 117 39.34 -21.15 -21.55
N ILE A 118 40.48 -20.44 -21.64
CA ILE A 118 40.74 -19.21 -20.87
C ILE A 118 39.80 -18.09 -21.32
N SER A 119 39.64 -17.86 -22.62
CA SER A 119 38.74 -16.82 -23.14
C SER A 119 37.27 -17.07 -22.78
N LYS A 120 36.79 -18.31 -22.82
CA LYS A 120 35.44 -18.66 -22.32
C LYS A 120 35.30 -18.43 -20.83
N PHE A 121 36.29 -18.83 -20.04
CA PHE A 121 36.23 -18.67 -18.58
C PHE A 121 36.23 -17.19 -18.18
N TYR A 122 37.13 -16.40 -18.77
CA TYR A 122 37.21 -14.96 -18.50
C TYR A 122 35.99 -14.20 -19.02
N SER A 123 35.49 -14.48 -20.22
CA SER A 123 34.26 -13.83 -20.73
C SER A 123 33.05 -14.12 -19.84
N LYS A 124 32.89 -15.36 -19.37
CA LYS A 124 31.76 -15.73 -18.50
C LYS A 124 31.90 -15.18 -17.08
N ALA A 125 33.10 -15.19 -16.51
CA ALA A 125 33.38 -14.65 -15.18
C ALA A 125 33.24 -13.12 -15.16
N ILE A 126 33.73 -12.44 -16.20
CA ILE A 126 33.65 -10.99 -16.32
C ILE A 126 32.21 -10.53 -16.56
N VAL A 127 31.45 -11.19 -17.46
CA VAL A 127 30.01 -10.90 -17.65
C VAL A 127 29.25 -11.08 -16.33
N ASN A 128 29.52 -12.15 -15.57
CA ASN A 128 28.91 -12.37 -14.26
C ASN A 128 29.28 -11.30 -13.22
N ILE A 129 30.53 -10.82 -13.21
CA ILE A 129 30.98 -9.76 -12.29
C ILE A 129 30.33 -8.43 -12.65
N TYR A 130 30.21 -8.12 -13.95
CA TYR A 130 29.56 -6.89 -14.42
C TYR A 130 28.05 -6.88 -14.23
N GLU A 131 27.38 -8.03 -14.37
CA GLU A 131 25.95 -8.14 -14.08
C GLU A 131 25.63 -8.07 -12.58
N LYS A 132 26.58 -8.47 -11.71
CA LYS A 132 26.39 -8.42 -10.25
C LYS A 132 26.86 -7.13 -9.58
N ASN A 133 27.92 -6.47 -10.05
CA ASN A 133 28.48 -5.28 -9.41
C ASN A 133 27.98 -3.98 -10.05
N GLN A 134 26.68 -3.73 -10.00
CA GLN A 134 26.13 -2.40 -10.31
C GLN A 134 25.97 -1.62 -9.01
N ASN A 135 27.04 -0.96 -8.56
CA ASN A 135 27.03 -0.14 -7.35
C ASN A 135 25.93 0.93 -7.39
N ILE A 136 25.66 1.53 -8.56
CA ILE A 136 24.54 2.47 -8.69
C ILE A 136 23.21 1.76 -8.62
N LYS A 137 23.04 0.53 -9.14
CA LYS A 137 21.77 -0.20 -8.97
C LYS A 137 21.47 -0.43 -7.50
N GLU A 138 22.49 -0.74 -6.69
CA GLU A 138 22.33 -0.87 -5.24
C GLU A 138 22.02 0.46 -4.55
N GLU A 139 22.71 1.54 -4.89
CA GLU A 139 22.46 2.88 -4.33
C GLU A 139 21.07 3.42 -4.73
N TYR A 140 20.67 3.16 -5.97
CA TYR A 140 19.35 3.43 -6.50
C TYR A 140 18.27 2.66 -5.75
N ASN A 141 18.48 1.34 -5.60
CA ASN A 141 17.58 0.49 -4.83
C ASN A 141 17.47 0.95 -3.38
N ARG A 142 18.57 1.35 -2.76
CA ARG A 142 18.58 1.87 -1.39
C ARG A 142 17.72 3.13 -1.22
N ILE A 143 17.65 3.97 -2.24
CA ILE A 143 16.86 5.21 -2.21
C ILE A 143 15.38 4.96 -2.55
N VAL A 144 15.10 4.06 -3.50
CA VAL A 144 13.75 3.87 -4.07
C VAL A 144 12.93 2.81 -3.33
N LEU A 145 13.54 1.72 -2.85
CA LEU A 145 12.83 0.65 -2.12
C LEU A 145 12.08 1.15 -0.89
N PRO A 146 12.63 2.04 -0.04
CA PRO A 146 11.90 2.56 1.11
C PRO A 146 10.56 3.20 0.72
N LEU A 147 10.53 3.97 -0.37
CA LEU A 147 9.31 4.60 -0.87
C LEU A 147 8.30 3.56 -1.38
N GLN A 148 8.76 2.50 -2.04
CA GLN A 148 7.90 1.41 -2.52
C GLN A 148 7.24 0.65 -1.37
N TYR A 149 8.01 0.32 -0.32
CA TYR A 149 7.46 -0.33 0.88
C TYR A 149 6.46 0.57 1.59
N LEU A 150 6.79 1.86 1.73
CA LEU A 150 5.91 2.82 2.37
C LEU A 150 4.61 3.03 1.57
N SER A 151 4.70 3.09 0.24
CA SER A 151 3.54 3.18 -0.66
C SER A 151 2.63 1.96 -0.55
N SER A 152 3.22 0.76 -0.50
CA SER A 152 2.48 -0.49 -0.31
C SER A 152 1.78 -0.52 1.06
N LEU A 153 2.47 -0.08 2.11
CA LEU A 153 1.90 0.03 3.46
C LEU A 153 0.73 1.01 3.50
N LEU A 154 0.85 2.18 2.85
CA LEU A 154 -0.24 3.15 2.73
C LEU A 154 -1.45 2.55 2.00
N CYS A 155 -1.25 1.80 0.90
CA CYS A 155 -2.34 1.10 0.23
C CYS A 155 -3.06 0.09 1.13
N LEU A 156 -2.32 -0.68 1.92
CA LEU A 156 -2.91 -1.66 2.86
C LEU A 156 -3.72 -0.97 3.96
N ILE A 157 -3.20 0.10 4.53
CA ILE A 157 -3.93 0.85 5.58
C ILE A 157 -5.14 1.58 4.98
N ASN A 158 -5.05 2.15 3.77
CA ASN A 158 -6.20 2.72 3.04
C ASN A 158 -7.31 1.67 2.90
N ASN A 159 -6.96 0.46 2.45
CA ASN A 159 -7.90 -0.65 2.34
C ASN A 159 -8.55 -1.00 3.69
N PHE A 160 -7.76 -1.08 4.76
CA PHE A 160 -8.25 -1.35 6.11
C PHE A 160 -9.23 -0.26 6.60
N LEU A 161 -8.89 1.02 6.42
CA LEU A 161 -9.76 2.14 6.77
C LEU A 161 -11.08 2.12 5.99
N ILE A 162 -11.03 1.83 4.69
CA ILE A 162 -12.23 1.69 3.84
C ILE A 162 -13.13 0.57 4.36
N GLN A 163 -12.57 -0.60 4.72
CA GLN A 163 -13.35 -1.72 5.22
C GLN A 163 -14.03 -1.43 6.58
N ILE A 164 -13.35 -0.71 7.47
CA ILE A 164 -13.88 -0.38 8.80
C ILE A 164 -14.95 0.72 8.72
N ILE A 165 -14.68 1.81 8.00
CA ILE A 165 -15.50 3.02 8.02
C ILE A 165 -16.58 2.97 6.93
N PHE A 166 -16.19 2.53 5.73
CA PHE A 166 -17.02 2.60 4.53
C PHE A 166 -17.42 1.22 4.02
N LYS A 167 -17.98 0.39 4.90
CA LYS A 167 -18.35 -1.03 4.69
C LYS A 167 -19.14 -1.35 3.39
N LYS A 168 -19.69 -0.33 2.69
CA LYS A 168 -20.40 -0.46 1.40
C LYS A 168 -19.85 0.42 0.25
N CYS A 169 -18.76 1.18 0.43
CA CYS A 169 -18.21 2.03 -0.63
C CYS A 169 -17.25 1.26 -1.55
N TRP A 170 -17.84 0.44 -2.42
CA TRP A 170 -17.11 -0.35 -3.42
C TRP A 170 -16.15 0.50 -4.27
N LYS A 171 -16.52 1.74 -4.60
CA LYS A 171 -15.69 2.65 -5.40
C LYS A 171 -14.31 2.92 -4.78
N PHE A 172 -14.23 3.11 -3.47
CA PHE A 172 -12.95 3.35 -2.78
C PHE A 172 -12.11 2.09 -2.68
N SER A 173 -12.74 0.96 -2.39
CA SER A 173 -12.03 -0.32 -2.33
C SER A 173 -11.48 -0.72 -3.70
N PHE A 174 -12.23 -0.50 -4.77
CA PHE A 174 -11.79 -0.75 -6.14
C PHE A 174 -10.56 0.09 -6.50
N LEU A 175 -10.62 1.42 -6.28
CA LEU A 175 -9.50 2.32 -6.59
C LEU A 175 -8.25 1.99 -5.75
N SER A 176 -8.41 1.71 -4.46
CA SER A 176 -7.32 1.34 -3.56
C SER A 176 -6.66 0.00 -3.95
N ASN A 177 -7.45 -0.99 -4.39
CA ASN A 177 -6.93 -2.26 -4.89
C ASN A 177 -6.19 -2.11 -6.22
N ILE A 178 -6.66 -1.25 -7.14
CA ILE A 178 -5.93 -0.95 -8.37
C ILE A 178 -4.57 -0.34 -8.05
N LEU A 179 -4.52 0.65 -7.15
CA LEU A 179 -3.27 1.27 -6.73
C LEU A 179 -2.32 0.25 -6.07
N LEU A 180 -2.84 -0.67 -5.26
CA LEU A 180 -2.05 -1.74 -4.66
C LEU A 180 -1.46 -2.68 -5.73
N ILE A 181 -2.25 -3.10 -6.71
CA ILE A 181 -1.79 -3.95 -7.82
C ILE A 181 -0.69 -3.23 -8.61
N LEU A 182 -0.90 -1.96 -8.95
CA LEU A 182 0.10 -1.15 -9.65
C LEU A 182 1.42 -1.03 -8.85
N CYS A 183 1.33 -0.85 -7.53
CA CYS A 183 2.48 -0.80 -6.64
C CYS A 183 3.25 -2.14 -6.62
N LEU A 184 2.53 -3.27 -6.57
CA LEU A 184 3.13 -4.60 -6.62
C LEU A 184 3.77 -4.92 -7.97
N CYS A 185 3.17 -4.45 -9.07
CA CYS A 185 3.73 -4.65 -10.41
C CYS A 185 5.04 -3.85 -10.62
N ILE A 186 5.16 -2.65 -10.04
CA ILE A 186 6.44 -1.92 -10.00
C ILE A 186 7.47 -2.71 -9.19
N TYR A 187 7.10 -3.22 -8.02
CA TYR A 187 8.01 -3.98 -7.15
C TYR A 187 8.54 -5.25 -7.83
N ALA A 188 7.70 -5.94 -8.58
CA ALA A 188 8.08 -7.11 -9.36
C ALA A 188 8.88 -6.76 -10.64
N GLU A 189 9.24 -5.50 -10.84
CA GLU A 189 9.93 -4.97 -12.05
C GLU A 189 9.23 -5.34 -13.38
N LEU A 190 7.93 -5.65 -13.32
CA LEU A 190 7.18 -6.23 -14.45
C LEU A 190 7.07 -5.29 -15.66
N PHE A 191 7.24 -3.98 -15.45
CA PHE A 191 7.07 -2.99 -16.49
C PHE A 191 8.35 -2.73 -17.31
N LEU A 192 9.56 -2.86 -16.73
CA LEU A 192 10.84 -2.61 -17.42
C LEU A 192 11.99 -3.35 -16.68
N PRO A 193 12.49 -4.50 -17.17
CA PRO A 193 13.53 -5.28 -16.48
C PRO A 193 14.95 -4.66 -16.55
N ASN A 194 15.17 -3.66 -17.42
CA ASN A 194 16.50 -3.14 -17.74
C ASN A 194 16.73 -1.69 -17.31
N GLU A 195 15.69 -0.99 -16.86
CA GLU A 195 15.79 0.41 -16.47
C GLU A 195 15.22 0.65 -15.07
N PRO A 196 15.91 1.44 -14.24
CA PRO A 196 15.42 1.80 -12.93
C PRO A 196 14.13 2.64 -13.03
N ASN A 197 13.05 2.21 -12.37
CA ASN A 197 11.68 2.69 -12.58
C ASN A 197 11.27 3.92 -11.72
N ILE A 198 12.17 4.87 -11.43
CA ILE A 198 11.92 6.01 -10.51
C ILE A 198 10.69 6.79 -10.93
N SER A 199 10.59 7.22 -12.20
CA SER A 199 9.49 8.10 -12.62
C SER A 199 8.13 7.43 -12.42
N TYR A 200 8.03 6.14 -12.72
CA TYR A 200 6.83 5.34 -12.46
C TYR A 200 6.58 5.15 -10.96
N THR A 201 7.63 4.91 -10.17
CA THR A 201 7.54 4.77 -8.71
C THR A 201 7.07 6.07 -8.06
N LEU A 202 7.62 7.21 -8.48
CA LEU A 202 7.21 8.54 -8.06
C LEU A 202 5.76 8.82 -8.44
N PHE A 203 5.37 8.55 -9.68
CA PHE A 203 4.00 8.77 -10.15
C PHE A 203 2.98 7.95 -9.34
N ILE A 204 3.27 6.68 -9.08
CA ILE A 204 2.40 5.80 -8.30
C ILE A 204 2.38 6.22 -6.83
N ALA A 205 3.53 6.54 -6.24
CA ALA A 205 3.59 7.05 -4.87
C ALA A 205 2.81 8.37 -4.73
N TRP A 206 2.93 9.31 -5.67
CA TRP A 206 2.11 10.53 -5.72
C TRP A 206 0.62 10.22 -5.81
N SER A 207 0.22 9.30 -6.68
CA SER A 207 -1.17 8.87 -6.82
C SER A 207 -1.73 8.29 -5.52
N ILE A 208 -0.93 7.49 -4.83
CA ILE A 208 -1.28 6.92 -3.51
C ILE A 208 -1.41 8.03 -2.47
N VAL A 209 -0.48 8.99 -2.41
CA VAL A 209 -0.54 10.11 -1.47
C VAL A 209 -1.79 10.97 -1.71
N ILE A 210 -2.08 11.34 -2.96
CA ILE A 210 -3.28 12.13 -3.31
C ILE A 210 -4.55 11.38 -2.93
N PHE A 211 -4.64 10.09 -3.27
CA PHE A 211 -5.78 9.25 -2.90
C PHE A 211 -5.92 9.14 -1.37
N THR A 212 -4.81 9.03 -0.66
CA THR A 212 -4.78 8.96 0.81
C THR A 212 -5.30 10.25 1.44
N ILE A 213 -4.87 11.42 0.95
CA ILE A 213 -5.37 12.73 1.39
C ILE A 213 -6.88 12.83 1.15
N TYR A 214 -7.33 12.43 -0.04
CA TYR A 214 -8.75 12.44 -0.38
C TYR A 214 -9.58 11.54 0.56
N LEU A 215 -9.10 10.32 0.82
CA LEU A 215 -9.74 9.40 1.76
C LEU A 215 -9.79 9.99 3.17
N LEU A 216 -8.70 10.64 3.61
CA LEU A 216 -8.61 11.31 4.91
C LEU A 216 -9.69 12.38 5.06
N THR A 217 -9.85 13.25 4.05
CA THR A 217 -10.91 14.27 4.05
C THR A 217 -12.29 13.63 4.18
N LYS A 218 -12.55 12.52 3.48
CA LYS A 218 -13.82 11.80 3.58
C LYS A 218 -14.04 11.17 4.95
N VAL A 219 -13.01 10.61 5.57
CA VAL A 219 -13.08 10.08 6.94
C VAL A 219 -13.42 11.20 7.92
N PHE A 220 -12.72 12.33 7.87
CA PHE A 220 -13.00 13.48 8.74
C PHE A 220 -14.43 14.01 8.56
N SER A 221 -14.88 14.22 7.32
CA SER A 221 -16.26 14.66 7.08
C SER A 221 -17.29 13.66 7.64
N THR A 222 -17.05 12.36 7.50
CA THR A 222 -17.94 11.33 8.02
C THR A 222 -18.00 11.34 9.54
N LEU A 223 -16.84 11.51 10.21
CA LEU A 223 -16.77 11.63 11.66
C LEU A 223 -17.53 12.86 12.18
N LEU A 224 -17.33 14.02 11.55
CA LEU A 224 -18.03 15.26 11.92
C LEU A 224 -19.55 15.14 11.77
N ILE A 225 -20.02 14.51 10.69
CA ILE A 225 -21.46 14.26 10.49
C ILE A 225 -22.00 13.37 11.61
N ILE A 226 -21.30 12.29 11.95
CA ILE A 226 -21.71 11.37 13.03
C ILE A 226 -21.78 12.12 14.37
N GLU A 227 -20.80 12.94 14.69
CA GLU A 227 -20.77 13.75 15.92
C GLU A 227 -21.93 14.75 15.98
N HIS A 228 -22.19 15.46 14.88
CA HIS A 228 -23.29 16.42 14.80
C HIS A 228 -24.67 15.77 15.04
N TYR A 229 -24.94 14.62 14.40
CA TYR A 229 -26.17 13.87 14.63
C TYR A 229 -26.29 13.35 16.07
N GLN A 230 -25.18 13.03 16.73
CA GLN A 230 -25.19 12.62 18.14
C GLN A 230 -25.59 13.77 19.06
N LEU A 231 -25.06 14.97 18.81
CA LEU A 231 -25.40 16.16 19.59
C LEU A 231 -26.89 16.53 19.44
N MET A 232 -27.42 16.50 18.21
CA MET A 232 -28.86 16.74 17.97
C MET A 232 -29.76 15.72 18.68
N ASN A 233 -29.42 14.42 18.61
CA ASN A 233 -30.23 13.39 19.27
C ASN A 233 -30.19 13.50 20.80
N LEU A 234 -29.10 14.00 21.39
CA LEU A 234 -29.03 14.26 22.84
C LEU A 234 -29.89 15.46 23.23
N GLN A 235 -29.98 16.50 22.40
CA GLN A 235 -30.84 17.65 22.66
C GLN A 235 -32.33 17.30 22.58
N ASN A 236 -32.72 16.49 21.59
CA ASN A 236 -34.12 16.06 21.43
C ASN A 236 -34.62 15.09 22.52
N ASN A 237 -33.72 14.34 23.17
CA ASN A 237 -34.08 13.43 24.27
C ASN A 237 -34.14 14.12 25.65
N ASN A 238 -33.68 15.36 25.75
CA ASN A 238 -33.68 16.17 26.98
C ASN A 238 -34.78 17.25 26.98
N GLN A 239 -35.59 17.32 25.92
CA GLN A 239 -36.81 18.13 25.81
C GLN A 239 -38.03 17.23 26.04
#